data_AF-A0A3L6Q0M0-F1
#
_entry.id   AF-A0A3L6Q0M0-F1
#
_cell.length_a   1.000
_cell.length_b   1.000
_cell.length_c   1.000
_cell.angle_alpha   90.00
_cell.angle_beta   90.00
_cell.angle_gamma   90.00
#
_symmetry.space_group_name_H-M   'P 1'
#
loop_
_entity.id
_entity.type
_entity.pdbx_description
1 polymer ?
#
loop_
_entity_poly.entity_id
_entity_poly.type
_entity_poly.pdbx_seq_one_letter_code
_entity_poly.pdbx_strand_id
1 'polypeptide(L)'
;METCIRASSRLCRLFLPKIFASSPGLLLKTCQTESAATVGTECRHLPQDILMDIFALLEIPDLLRAGSVYSTWHAAYTSLRSHGCYQRPQTPCLLYTSESDADNVACLYNLAEDKVYRLTLPEPAIRNRYLIGSSNGWLVTADEMSELHMVNPITGEQIALPPVATIEQVKPILDGAGEIKEYELSHFSGEEVYRDPTTHALNELRDHLYFKAFVFPDDASSGSYITVLIHKPYELSF
;
A
#
# COMPACT_ATOMS: atom_id res chain seq x y z
N MET A 1 -5.78 12.95 25.05
CA MET A 1 -4.41 12.40 25.08
C MET A 1 -4.19 11.77 23.72
N GLU A 2 -3.67 12.54 22.78
CA GLU A 2 -3.52 12.16 21.37
C GLU A 2 -2.47 11.05 21.25
N THR A 3 -2.91 9.87 20.81
CA THR A 3 -2.01 8.75 20.51
C THR A 3 -1.78 8.76 19.01
N CYS A 4 -0.55 9.06 18.61
CA CYS A 4 -0.11 9.00 17.22
C CYS A 4 0.14 7.54 16.84
N ILE A 5 -0.65 6.98 15.93
CA ILE A 5 -0.45 5.63 15.41
C ILE A 5 0.71 5.66 14.42
N ARG A 6 1.87 5.20 14.89
CA ARG A 6 3.02 4.92 14.03
C ARG A 6 2.95 3.48 13.53
N ALA A 7 2.61 3.30 12.26
CA ALA A 7 2.88 2.04 11.58
C ALA A 7 4.38 1.98 11.23
N SER A 8 5.11 1.06 11.87
CA SER A 8 6.54 0.82 11.57
C SER A 8 6.68 -0.50 10.80
N SER A 9 7.06 -0.42 9.53
CA SER A 9 7.47 -1.59 8.77
C SER A 9 8.90 -1.98 9.21
N ARG A 10 9.07 -3.17 9.79
CA ARG A 10 10.41 -3.76 9.90
C ARG A 10 10.88 -4.10 8.49
N LEU A 11 12.01 -3.52 8.07
CA LEU A 11 12.72 -3.82 6.83
C LEU A 11 13.09 -5.32 6.76
N CYS A 12 12.14 -6.14 6.31
CA CYS A 12 12.45 -7.43 5.73
C CYS A 12 12.85 -7.16 4.28
N ARG A 13 14.12 -7.43 3.95
CA ARG A 13 14.58 -7.53 2.55
C ARG A 13 13.79 -8.64 1.87
N LEU A 14 12.62 -8.33 1.34
CA LEU A 14 11.79 -9.27 0.61
C LEU A 14 12.11 -9.12 -0.87
N PHE A 15 12.70 -10.20 -1.40
CA PHE A 15 12.86 -10.44 -2.82
C PHE A 15 11.57 -10.12 -3.55
N LEU A 16 11.63 -9.16 -4.47
CA LEU A 16 10.58 -8.90 -5.44
C LEU A 16 10.14 -10.24 -6.07
N PRO A 17 8.85 -10.61 -6.03
CA PRO A 17 8.38 -11.67 -6.90
C PRO A 17 8.66 -11.24 -8.34
N LYS A 18 9.28 -12.12 -9.11
CA LYS A 18 9.54 -11.94 -10.55
C LYS A 18 8.21 -11.80 -11.29
N ILE A 19 7.65 -10.60 -11.33
CA ILE A 19 6.43 -10.30 -12.10
C ILE A 19 6.87 -9.51 -13.33
N PHE A 20 7.55 -10.20 -14.24
CA PHE A 20 7.62 -9.97 -15.70
C PHE A 20 8.51 -11.10 -16.24
N ALA A 21 7.98 -12.32 -16.27
CA ALA A 21 8.65 -13.44 -16.92
C ALA A 21 8.33 -13.41 -18.42
N SER A 22 9.20 -12.77 -19.20
CA SER A 22 9.55 -13.30 -20.52
C SER A 22 10.92 -13.97 -20.37
N SER A 23 10.94 -15.31 -20.40
CA SER A 23 12.21 -16.05 -20.59
C SER A 23 12.60 -15.94 -22.07
N PRO A 24 13.91 -15.83 -22.38
CA PRO A 24 14.79 -17.00 -22.41
C PRO A 24 16.07 -16.82 -21.57
N GLY A 25 16.59 -17.96 -21.12
CA GLY A 25 17.53 -18.03 -20.00
C GLY A 25 18.93 -17.49 -20.22
N LEU A 26 19.59 -17.21 -19.10
CA LEU A 26 21.03 -17.38 -18.94
C LEU A 26 21.36 -17.45 -17.45
N LEU A 27 21.95 -18.58 -17.06
CA LEU A 27 22.57 -18.82 -15.77
C LEU A 27 23.65 -17.76 -15.52
N LEU A 28 23.37 -16.79 -14.65
CA LEU A 28 24.41 -15.94 -14.07
C LEU A 28 25.15 -16.76 -13.01
N LYS A 29 26.24 -17.40 -13.45
CA LYS A 29 27.31 -17.86 -12.57
C LYS A 29 27.80 -16.66 -11.76
N THR A 30 27.85 -16.83 -10.44
CA THR A 30 28.55 -15.95 -9.52
C THR A 30 30.03 -15.84 -9.93
N CYS A 31 30.45 -14.66 -10.38
CA CYS A 31 31.88 -14.34 -10.47
C CYS A 31 32.36 -13.92 -9.08
N GLN A 32 33.19 -14.78 -8.50
CA GLN A 32 34.04 -14.43 -7.36
C GLN A 32 35.08 -13.39 -7.80
N THR A 33 35.34 -12.46 -6.90
CA THR A 33 36.32 -11.39 -7.04
C THR A 33 37.73 -11.97 -6.95
N GLU A 34 38.49 -11.97 -8.04
CA GLU A 34 39.95 -11.99 -8.00
C GLU A 34 40.53 -10.95 -8.96
N SER A 35 41.54 -10.25 -8.46
CA SER A 35 42.19 -9.08 -9.02
C SER A 35 43.19 -9.45 -10.11
N ALA A 36 43.09 -8.80 -11.28
CA ALA A 36 44.24 -8.42 -12.10
C ALA A 36 43.82 -7.35 -13.14
N ALA A 37 44.65 -6.32 -13.28
CA ALA A 37 44.40 -5.15 -14.10
C ALA A 37 44.36 -5.45 -15.61
N THR A 38 43.37 -4.90 -16.32
CA THR A 38 43.51 -4.55 -17.75
C THR A 38 42.53 -3.45 -18.14
N VAL A 39 43.03 -2.56 -18.99
CA VAL A 39 42.44 -1.32 -19.51
C VAL A 39 41.10 -1.55 -20.23
N GLY A 40 40.16 -0.63 -20.02
CA GLY A 40 39.18 -0.25 -21.03
C GLY A 40 37.80 -0.89 -20.91
N THR A 41 37.06 -0.57 -19.85
CA THR A 41 35.61 -0.32 -19.97
C THR A 41 35.21 0.62 -18.84
N GLU A 42 35.42 1.92 -19.04
CA GLU A 42 34.64 2.91 -18.30
C GLU A 42 33.18 2.71 -18.71
N CYS A 43 32.46 1.86 -17.98
CA CYS A 43 31.03 1.80 -18.10
C CYS A 43 30.54 3.16 -17.63
N ARG A 44 30.18 4.04 -18.59
CA ARG A 44 29.64 5.37 -18.33
C ARG A 44 28.28 5.22 -17.66
N HIS A 45 28.29 4.85 -16.39
CA HIS A 45 27.11 4.79 -15.56
C HIS A 45 26.66 6.23 -15.36
N LEU A 46 25.44 6.51 -15.83
CA LEU A 46 24.82 7.80 -15.65
C LEU A 46 24.66 8.06 -14.14
N PRO A 47 25.00 9.27 -13.64
CA PRO A 47 24.78 9.62 -12.25
C PRO A 47 23.32 9.40 -11.81
N GLN A 48 23.11 9.08 -10.52
CA GLN A 48 21.81 8.70 -9.99
C GLN A 48 20.76 9.83 -10.11
N ASP A 49 21.19 11.07 -9.90
CA ASP A 49 20.40 12.29 -10.07
C ASP A 49 19.87 12.43 -11.50
N ILE A 50 20.73 12.22 -12.51
CA ILE A 50 20.30 12.29 -13.91
C ILE A 50 19.35 11.14 -14.25
N LEU A 51 19.58 9.94 -13.72
CA LEU A 51 18.63 8.83 -13.87
C LEU A 51 17.27 9.15 -13.24
N MET A 52 17.27 9.77 -12.06
CA MET A 52 16.04 10.21 -11.40
C MET A 52 15.30 11.26 -12.24
N ASP A 53 16.00 12.22 -12.83
CA ASP A 53 15.40 13.23 -13.70
C ASP A 53 14.76 12.60 -14.94
N ILE A 54 15.44 11.64 -15.58
CA ILE A 54 14.87 10.89 -16.71
C ILE A 54 13.65 10.08 -16.25
N PHE A 55 13.74 9.40 -15.12
CA PHE A 55 12.67 8.57 -14.58
C PHE A 55 11.44 9.39 -14.15
N ALA A 56 11.63 10.63 -13.70
CA ALA A 56 10.54 11.54 -13.36
C ALA A 56 9.65 11.91 -14.56
N LEU A 57 10.15 11.70 -15.78
CA LEU A 57 9.43 11.91 -17.04
C LEU A 57 8.68 10.66 -17.53
N LEU A 58 8.83 9.50 -16.88
CA LEU A 58 8.20 8.26 -17.32
C LEU A 58 6.77 8.10 -16.80
N GLU A 59 5.97 7.30 -17.50
CA GLU A 59 4.76 6.72 -16.92
C GLU A 59 5.14 5.69 -15.84
N ILE A 60 4.28 5.49 -14.83
CA ILE A 60 4.50 4.47 -13.79
C ILE A 60 4.87 3.08 -14.37
N PRO A 61 4.19 2.53 -15.40
CA PRO A 61 4.58 1.24 -15.99
C PRO A 61 6.00 1.23 -16.56
N ASP A 62 6.40 2.28 -17.28
CA ASP A 62 7.75 2.38 -17.85
C ASP A 62 8.80 2.59 -16.77
N LEU A 63 8.46 3.37 -15.75
CA LEU A 63 9.30 3.55 -14.56
C LEU A 63 9.55 2.23 -13.84
N LEU A 64 8.51 1.38 -13.69
CA LEU A 64 8.64 0.06 -13.10
C LEU A 64 9.56 -0.85 -13.93
N ARG A 65 9.42 -0.83 -15.26
CA ARG A 65 10.29 -1.58 -16.17
C ARG A 65 11.73 -1.10 -16.07
N ALA A 66 11.96 0.22 -16.06
CA ALA A 66 13.28 0.82 -15.89
C ALA A 66 13.92 0.38 -14.57
N GLY A 67 13.17 0.39 -13.47
CA GLY A 67 13.62 -0.08 -12.16
C GLY A 67 13.99 -1.56 -12.10
N SER A 68 13.65 -2.36 -13.11
CA SER A 68 13.99 -3.80 -13.20
C SER A 68 15.24 -4.11 -14.04
N VAL A 69 15.82 -3.12 -14.72
CA VAL A 69 16.91 -3.33 -15.70
C VAL A 69 18.25 -3.63 -15.02
N TYR A 70 18.66 -2.79 -14.06
CA TYR A 70 19.96 -2.87 -13.41
C TYR A 70 19.90 -2.34 -11.98
N SER A 71 20.85 -2.74 -11.12
CA SER A 71 20.85 -2.35 -9.70
C SER A 71 20.96 -0.83 -9.48
N THR A 72 21.74 -0.11 -10.29
CA THR A 72 21.83 1.36 -10.20
C THR A 72 20.54 2.05 -10.65
N TRP A 73 19.86 1.51 -11.66
CA TRP A 73 18.55 1.98 -12.09
C TRP A 73 17.50 1.69 -11.01
N HIS A 74 17.55 0.51 -10.39
CA HIS A 74 16.69 0.19 -9.26
C HIS A 74 16.89 1.14 -8.07
N ALA A 75 18.13 1.55 -7.78
CA ALA A 75 18.43 2.53 -6.75
C ALA A 75 17.87 3.92 -7.08
N ALA A 76 18.06 4.39 -8.31
CA ALA A 76 17.47 5.66 -8.78
C ALA A 76 15.94 5.62 -8.75
N TYR A 77 15.32 4.53 -9.20
CA TYR A 77 13.88 4.28 -9.13
C TYR A 77 13.36 4.35 -7.68
N THR A 78 14.02 3.65 -6.76
CA THR A 78 13.62 3.60 -5.35
C THR A 78 13.72 4.99 -4.72
N SER A 79 14.78 5.72 -5.02
CA SER A 79 14.99 7.08 -4.54
C SER A 79 13.95 8.05 -5.13
N LEU A 80 13.64 7.98 -6.42
CA LEU A 80 12.58 8.81 -7.01
C LEU A 80 11.23 8.56 -6.33
N ARG A 81 10.86 7.29 -6.13
CA ARG A 81 9.60 6.91 -5.48
C ARG A 81 9.51 7.41 -4.04
N SER A 82 10.60 7.36 -3.28
CA SER A 82 10.59 7.83 -1.89
C SER A 82 10.38 9.34 -1.79
N HIS A 83 10.84 10.10 -2.78
CA HIS A 83 10.64 11.56 -2.82
C HIS A 83 9.32 11.98 -3.48
N GLY A 84 8.63 11.07 -4.18
CA GLY A 84 7.39 11.39 -4.89
C GLY A 84 7.56 12.41 -6.03
N CYS A 85 8.79 12.63 -6.49
CA CYS A 85 9.13 13.67 -7.47
C CYS A 85 8.77 13.24 -8.90
N TYR A 86 7.49 13.17 -9.23
CA TYR A 86 7.05 12.96 -10.62
C TYR A 86 6.90 14.32 -11.31
N GLN A 87 7.58 14.50 -12.45
CA GLN A 87 7.53 15.77 -13.19
C GLN A 87 6.31 15.87 -14.12
N ARG A 88 5.66 14.74 -14.42
CA ARG A 88 4.46 14.71 -15.25
C ARG A 88 3.25 14.10 -14.53
N PRO A 89 2.02 14.51 -14.89
CA PRO A 89 0.82 13.81 -14.47
C PRO A 89 0.86 12.34 -14.87
N GLN A 90 0.37 11.46 -13.99
CA GLN A 90 0.29 10.03 -14.25
C GLN A 90 -1.08 9.68 -14.80
N THR A 91 -1.11 8.80 -15.80
CA THR A 91 -2.37 8.30 -16.36
C THR A 91 -3.12 7.52 -15.29
N PRO A 92 -4.41 7.83 -15.04
CA PRO A 92 -5.20 7.07 -14.08
C PRO A 92 -5.27 5.59 -14.47
N CYS A 93 -5.19 4.72 -13.48
CA CYS A 93 -5.44 3.29 -13.64
C CYS A 93 -6.70 2.92 -12.85
N LEU A 94 -7.50 2.02 -13.41
CA LEU A 94 -8.65 1.45 -12.72
C LEU A 94 -8.22 0.18 -11.99
N LEU A 95 -8.37 0.17 -10.67
CA LEU A 95 -8.21 -1.04 -9.88
C LEU A 95 -9.58 -1.67 -9.63
N TYR A 96 -9.70 -2.97 -9.87
CA TYR A 96 -10.91 -3.73 -9.60
C TYR A 96 -10.59 -5.18 -9.26
N THR A 97 -11.56 -5.90 -8.72
CA THR A 97 -11.50 -7.36 -8.50
C THR A 97 -12.54 -8.03 -9.39
N SER A 98 -12.30 -9.28 -9.77
CA SER A 98 -13.22 -10.08 -10.58
C SER A 98 -13.63 -11.33 -9.81
N GLU A 99 -14.91 -11.71 -9.89
CA GLU A 99 -15.41 -12.98 -9.34
C GLU A 99 -14.75 -14.21 -9.98
N SER A 100 -14.29 -14.09 -11.22
CA SER A 100 -13.64 -15.19 -11.96
C SER A 100 -12.20 -15.50 -11.50
N ASP A 101 -11.58 -14.59 -10.75
CA ASP A 101 -10.19 -14.74 -10.31
C ASP A 101 -10.10 -15.44 -8.94
N ALA A 102 -8.91 -15.50 -8.33
CA ALA A 102 -8.78 -15.85 -6.91
C ALA A 102 -9.03 -14.62 -6.01
N ASP A 103 -9.44 -14.84 -4.75
CA ASP A 103 -9.82 -13.77 -3.80
C ASP A 103 -8.71 -12.73 -3.57
N ASN A 104 -7.46 -13.16 -3.69
CA ASN A 104 -6.28 -12.32 -3.49
C ASN A 104 -5.76 -11.65 -4.78
N VAL A 105 -6.47 -11.78 -5.90
CA VAL A 105 -6.08 -11.17 -7.18
C VAL A 105 -6.83 -9.85 -7.39
N ALA A 106 -6.06 -8.79 -7.63
CA ALA A 106 -6.56 -7.51 -8.09
C ALA A 106 -6.13 -7.26 -9.55
N CYS A 107 -6.99 -6.60 -10.31
CA CYS A 107 -6.76 -6.23 -11.69
C CYS A 107 -6.54 -4.72 -11.78
N LEU A 108 -5.41 -4.31 -12.36
CA LEU A 108 -5.08 -2.92 -12.64
C LEU A 108 -5.15 -2.69 -14.15
N TYR A 109 -6.22 -2.04 -14.60
CA TYR A 109 -6.36 -1.63 -15.98
C TYR A 109 -5.69 -0.27 -16.18
N ASN A 110 -4.65 -0.26 -17.02
CA ASN A 110 -3.95 0.94 -17.43
C ASN A 110 -4.56 1.51 -18.71
N LEU A 111 -5.10 2.73 -18.61
CA LEU A 111 -5.69 3.44 -19.75
C LEU A 111 -4.66 3.83 -20.81
N ALA A 112 -3.41 4.12 -20.45
CA ALA A 112 -2.39 4.55 -21.41
C ALA A 112 -1.95 3.43 -22.34
N GLU A 113 -1.91 2.20 -21.84
CA GLU A 113 -1.43 1.03 -22.57
C GLU A 113 -2.55 0.13 -23.08
N ASP A 114 -3.80 0.47 -22.77
CA ASP A 114 -4.98 -0.38 -23.00
C ASP A 114 -4.74 -1.83 -22.54
N LYS A 115 -4.26 -1.98 -21.30
CA LYS A 115 -3.77 -3.26 -20.79
C LYS A 115 -4.18 -3.51 -19.35
N VAL A 116 -4.59 -4.76 -19.08
CA VAL A 116 -4.87 -5.25 -17.73
C VAL A 116 -3.64 -5.95 -17.16
N TYR A 117 -3.22 -5.51 -15.99
CA TYR A 117 -2.21 -6.15 -15.16
C TYR A 117 -2.91 -6.92 -14.03
N ARG A 118 -2.54 -8.18 -13.85
CA ARG A 118 -3.07 -9.03 -12.77
C ARG A 118 -2.05 -9.07 -11.65
N LEU A 119 -2.47 -8.67 -10.46
CA LEU A 119 -1.64 -8.48 -9.28
C LEU A 119 -2.09 -9.46 -8.21
N THR A 120 -1.19 -10.33 -7.76
CA THR A 120 -1.44 -11.22 -6.62
C THR A 120 -1.01 -10.51 -5.35
N LEU A 121 -1.96 -10.25 -4.45
CA LEU A 121 -1.76 -9.52 -3.20
C LEU A 121 -1.65 -10.50 -2.02
N PRO A 122 -0.99 -10.10 -0.91
CA PRO A 122 -0.91 -10.91 0.30
C PRO A 122 -2.26 -11.00 1.02
N GLU A 123 -2.37 -11.93 1.96
CA GLU A 123 -3.52 -12.03 2.86
C GLU A 123 -3.54 -10.90 3.91
N PRO A 124 -4.71 -10.49 4.45
CA PRO A 124 -6.04 -10.95 4.00
C PRO A 124 -6.40 -10.55 2.56
N ALA A 125 -7.21 -11.36 1.89
CA ALA A 125 -7.58 -11.17 0.50
C ALA A 125 -8.31 -9.83 0.22
N ILE A 126 -8.06 -9.24 -0.95
CA ILE A 126 -8.58 -7.92 -1.34
C ILE A 126 -10.05 -7.93 -1.80
N ARG A 127 -10.57 -9.09 -2.28
CA ARG A 127 -11.89 -9.19 -2.91
C ARG A 127 -13.04 -8.67 -2.06
N ASN A 128 -13.04 -9.04 -0.77
CA ASN A 128 -14.15 -8.71 0.14
C ASN A 128 -13.88 -7.45 0.96
N ARG A 129 -12.88 -6.65 0.57
CA ARG A 129 -12.51 -5.43 1.28
C ARG A 129 -13.15 -4.20 0.66
N TYR A 130 -13.55 -3.27 1.51
CA TYR A 130 -14.09 -1.98 1.09
C TYR A 130 -12.98 -0.93 0.96
N LEU A 131 -12.99 -0.14 -0.11
CA LEU A 131 -11.99 0.91 -0.33
C LEU A 131 -12.38 2.20 0.40
N ILE A 132 -11.58 2.60 1.38
CA ILE A 132 -11.81 3.79 2.23
C ILE A 132 -11.01 5.00 1.71
N GLY A 133 -9.87 4.76 1.09
CA GLY A 133 -8.99 5.84 0.63
C GLY A 133 -7.90 5.36 -0.32
N SER A 134 -7.36 6.31 -1.09
CA SER A 134 -6.20 6.12 -1.95
C SER A 134 -5.33 7.37 -1.88
N SER A 135 -4.03 7.20 -1.59
CA SER A 135 -3.07 8.31 -1.48
C SER A 135 -1.65 7.79 -1.66
N ASN A 136 -0.81 8.51 -2.41
CA ASN A 136 0.63 8.21 -2.54
C ASN A 136 0.95 6.75 -2.97
N GLY A 137 0.10 6.15 -3.80
CA GLY A 137 0.25 4.76 -4.26
C GLY A 137 -0.19 3.69 -3.25
N TRP A 138 -0.70 4.11 -2.08
CA TRP A 138 -1.32 3.26 -1.07
C TRP A 138 -2.84 3.33 -1.17
N LEU A 139 -3.47 2.20 -0.90
CA LEU A 139 -4.91 2.07 -0.67
C LEU A 139 -5.12 1.82 0.80
N VAL A 140 -6.19 2.38 1.36
CA VAL A 140 -6.69 2.03 2.69
C VAL A 140 -7.98 1.27 2.49
N THR A 141 -8.04 0.06 3.02
CA THR A 141 -9.15 -0.87 2.84
C THR A 141 -9.64 -1.44 4.17
N ALA A 142 -10.93 -1.73 4.29
CA ALA A 142 -11.52 -2.37 5.46
C ALA A 142 -11.95 -3.80 5.11
N ASP A 143 -11.55 -4.79 5.90
CA ASP A 143 -11.91 -6.20 5.68
C ASP A 143 -13.28 -6.56 6.30
N GLU A 144 -13.62 -7.85 6.33
CA GLU A 144 -14.89 -8.34 6.85
C GLU A 144 -15.03 -8.18 8.37
N MET A 145 -13.94 -7.98 9.10
CA MET A 145 -13.95 -7.66 10.53
C MET A 145 -13.99 -6.16 10.78
N SER A 146 -14.17 -5.37 9.72
CA SER A 146 -13.98 -3.92 9.73
C SER A 146 -12.56 -3.49 10.09
N GLU A 147 -11.57 -4.38 9.93
CA GLU A 147 -10.18 -4.07 10.24
C GLU A 147 -9.51 -3.38 9.05
N LEU A 148 -8.78 -2.30 9.36
CA LEU A 148 -8.16 -1.47 8.35
C LEU A 148 -6.79 -2.01 7.92
N HIS A 149 -6.53 -1.94 6.62
CA HIS A 149 -5.31 -2.40 5.98
C HIS A 149 -4.84 -1.38 4.96
N MET A 150 -3.56 -1.03 5.01
CA MET A 150 -2.88 -0.34 3.92
C MET A 150 -2.35 -1.36 2.92
N VAL A 151 -2.60 -1.14 1.63
CA VAL A 151 -2.13 -2.02 0.55
C VAL A 151 -1.47 -1.19 -0.54
N ASN A 152 -0.29 -1.58 -0.98
CA ASN A 152 0.35 -1.03 -2.17
C ASN A 152 0.25 -2.07 -3.30
N PRO A 153 -0.65 -1.90 -4.29
CA PRO A 153 -0.87 -2.91 -5.33
C PRO A 153 0.36 -3.18 -6.20
N ILE A 154 1.25 -2.18 -6.33
CA ILE A 154 2.43 -2.27 -7.19
C ILE A 154 3.56 -3.02 -6.48
N THR A 155 3.81 -2.73 -5.20
CA THR A 155 4.85 -3.43 -4.44
C THR A 155 4.38 -4.73 -3.83
N GLY A 156 3.07 -4.95 -3.73
CA GLY A 156 2.47 -6.06 -3.01
C GLY A 156 2.61 -5.94 -1.48
N GLU A 157 3.03 -4.78 -0.98
CA GLU A 157 3.19 -4.55 0.45
C GLU A 157 1.83 -4.34 1.10
N GLN A 158 1.67 -4.89 2.31
CA GLN A 158 0.47 -4.74 3.11
C GLN A 158 0.81 -4.53 4.58
N ILE A 159 0.15 -3.56 5.19
CA ILE A 159 0.35 -3.16 6.57
C ILE A 159 -1.02 -3.13 7.26
N ALA A 160 -1.20 -3.93 8.30
CA ALA A 160 -2.39 -3.83 9.15
C ALA A 160 -2.33 -2.53 9.96
N LEU A 161 -3.43 -1.80 9.97
CA LEU A 161 -3.62 -0.64 10.84
C LEU A 161 -4.14 -1.10 12.21
N PRO A 162 -4.19 -0.22 13.22
CA PRO A 162 -4.68 -0.61 14.53
C PRO A 162 -6.10 -1.17 14.50
N PRO A 163 -6.41 -2.07 15.44
CA PRO A 163 -7.72 -2.70 15.49
C PRO A 163 -8.86 -1.69 15.52
N VAL A 164 -9.99 -1.97 14.89
CA VAL A 164 -11.17 -1.09 14.92
C VAL A 164 -11.63 -0.78 16.35
N ALA A 165 -11.41 -1.73 17.27
CA ALA A 165 -11.70 -1.58 18.70
C ALA A 165 -10.83 -0.55 19.43
N THR A 166 -9.78 0.02 18.80
CA THR A 166 -9.02 1.14 19.38
C THR A 166 -9.71 2.49 19.17
N ILE A 167 -10.71 2.56 18.29
CA ILE A 167 -11.51 3.76 18.08
C ILE A 167 -12.46 3.92 19.27
N GLU A 168 -12.45 5.09 19.90
CA GLU A 168 -13.16 5.35 21.16
C GLU A 168 -14.66 5.05 21.09
N GLN A 169 -15.27 5.34 19.95
CA GLN A 169 -16.70 5.12 19.72
C GLN A 169 -17.07 3.67 19.46
N VAL A 170 -16.10 2.76 19.29
CA VAL A 170 -16.32 1.36 18.94
C VAL A 170 -16.08 0.47 20.14
N LYS A 171 -17.08 -0.32 20.50
CA LYS A 171 -16.99 -1.32 21.56
C LYS A 171 -17.30 -2.72 21.02
N PRO A 172 -16.39 -3.70 21.14
CA PRO A 172 -16.66 -5.07 20.74
C PRO A 172 -17.66 -5.72 21.70
N ILE A 173 -18.62 -6.44 21.13
CA ILE A 173 -19.58 -7.29 21.84
C ILE A 173 -19.13 -8.74 21.65
N LEU A 174 -18.85 -9.42 22.76
CA LEU A 174 -18.37 -10.80 22.76
C LEU A 174 -19.52 -11.80 22.90
N ASP A 175 -19.36 -12.98 22.32
CA ASP A 175 -20.26 -14.12 22.54
C ASP A 175 -19.94 -14.89 23.84
N GLY A 176 -20.65 -16.00 24.06
CA GLY A 176 -20.42 -16.86 25.23
C GLY A 176 -19.07 -17.58 25.24
N ALA A 177 -18.35 -17.62 24.12
CA ALA A 177 -17.00 -18.17 24.01
C ALA A 177 -15.91 -17.10 24.17
N GLY A 178 -16.27 -15.82 24.19
CA GLY A 178 -15.35 -14.69 24.30
C GLY A 178 -14.86 -14.15 22.95
N GLU A 179 -15.44 -14.62 21.84
CA GLU A 179 -15.10 -14.15 20.49
C GLU A 179 -15.94 -12.93 20.13
N ILE A 180 -15.37 -12.02 19.33
CA ILE A 180 -16.11 -10.83 18.88
C ILE A 180 -17.22 -11.27 17.93
N LYS A 181 -18.45 -10.91 18.28
CA LYS A 181 -19.64 -11.24 17.50
C LYS A 181 -20.19 -10.03 16.75
N GLU A 182 -20.23 -8.89 17.42
CA GLU A 182 -20.85 -7.65 16.95
C GLU A 182 -20.05 -6.45 17.47
N TYR A 183 -20.30 -5.27 16.92
CA TYR A 183 -19.78 -4.01 17.45
C TYR A 183 -20.90 -3.07 17.83
N GLU A 184 -20.77 -2.43 18.99
CA GLU A 184 -21.56 -1.27 19.37
C GLU A 184 -20.83 0.00 18.93
N LEU A 185 -21.49 0.81 18.10
CA LEU A 185 -21.03 2.12 17.68
C LEU A 185 -21.78 3.19 18.47
N SER A 186 -21.04 3.92 19.30
CA SER A 186 -21.54 5.07 20.04
C SER A 186 -21.48 6.33 19.18
N HIS A 187 -22.48 7.21 19.31
CA HIS A 187 -22.58 8.44 18.51
C HIS A 187 -22.35 9.67 19.38
N PHE A 188 -21.14 9.81 19.91
CA PHE A 188 -20.74 10.98 20.69
C PHE A 188 -19.46 11.61 20.13
N SER A 189 -19.31 12.91 20.38
CA SER A 189 -18.10 13.70 20.12
C SER A 189 -17.81 14.52 21.37
N GLY A 190 -16.64 14.31 21.97
CA GLY A 190 -16.30 14.94 23.24
C GLY A 190 -17.37 14.68 24.32
N GLU A 191 -18.02 15.75 24.80
CA GLU A 191 -19.08 15.66 25.81
C GLU A 191 -20.51 15.54 25.22
N GLU A 192 -20.67 15.68 23.90
CA GLU A 192 -21.98 15.71 23.26
C GLU A 192 -22.37 14.32 22.72
N VAL A 193 -23.58 13.86 23.06
CA VAL A 193 -24.18 12.62 22.54
C VAL A 193 -25.24 12.98 21.51
N TYR A 194 -25.04 12.57 20.27
CA TYR A 194 -25.94 12.88 19.16
C TYR A 194 -27.16 11.96 19.10
N ARG A 195 -27.00 10.68 19.47
CA ARG A 195 -28.05 9.66 19.46
C ARG A 195 -27.64 8.41 20.23
N ASP A 196 -28.62 7.52 20.46
CA ASP A 196 -28.39 6.23 21.07
C ASP A 196 -27.39 5.36 20.27
N PRO A 197 -26.54 4.55 20.95
CA PRO A 197 -25.64 3.61 20.31
C PRO A 197 -26.38 2.64 19.37
N THR A 198 -25.66 2.18 18.35
CA THR A 198 -26.18 1.23 17.36
C THR A 198 -25.29 0.01 17.28
N THR A 199 -25.90 -1.17 17.24
CA THR A 199 -25.18 -2.44 17.07
C THR A 199 -25.08 -2.80 15.59
N HIS A 200 -23.91 -3.29 15.17
CA HIS A 200 -23.62 -3.69 13.79
C HIS A 200 -22.94 -5.06 13.77
N ALA A 201 -23.20 -5.85 12.72
CA ALA A 201 -22.40 -7.03 12.44
C ALA A 201 -20.96 -6.63 12.09
N LEU A 202 -20.01 -7.58 12.20
CA LEU A 202 -18.58 -7.33 12.03
C LEU A 202 -18.24 -6.68 10.69
N ASN A 203 -18.91 -7.11 9.61
CA ASN A 203 -18.69 -6.63 8.24
C ASN A 203 -19.55 -5.42 7.87
N GLU A 204 -20.56 -5.08 8.67
CA GLU A 204 -21.45 -3.94 8.43
C GLU A 204 -20.91 -2.66 9.07
N LEU A 205 -20.15 -2.78 10.17
CA LEU A 205 -19.58 -1.62 10.86
C LEU A 205 -18.78 -0.72 9.92
N ARG A 206 -17.94 -1.29 9.04
CA ARG A 206 -17.12 -0.54 8.06
C ARG A 206 -17.92 0.39 7.14
N ASP A 207 -19.18 0.06 6.84
CA ASP A 207 -20.06 0.87 5.98
C ASP A 207 -20.64 2.07 6.73
N HIS A 208 -20.69 1.99 8.06
CA HIS A 208 -21.24 3.02 8.93
C HIS A 208 -20.18 3.88 9.61
N LEU A 209 -19.03 3.29 9.93
CA LEU A 209 -17.97 3.92 10.71
C LEU A 209 -17.05 4.77 9.83
N TYR A 210 -16.50 4.19 8.76
CA TYR A 210 -15.43 4.84 8.00
C TYR A 210 -15.98 5.76 6.92
N PHE A 211 -15.48 6.99 6.90
CA PHE A 211 -15.84 7.96 5.87
C PHE A 211 -14.74 8.11 4.81
N LYS A 212 -13.51 8.34 5.25
CA LYS A 212 -12.36 8.53 4.37
C LYS A 212 -11.05 8.31 5.09
N ALA A 213 -10.04 7.83 4.38
CA ALA A 213 -8.68 7.74 4.90
C ALA A 213 -7.68 8.39 3.96
N PHE A 214 -6.62 8.93 4.52
CA PHE A 214 -5.49 9.53 3.82
C PHE A 214 -4.19 8.97 4.35
N VAL A 215 -3.22 8.75 3.46
CA VAL A 215 -1.90 8.24 3.82
C VAL A 215 -0.86 9.27 3.45
N PHE A 216 -0.03 9.63 4.43
CA PHE A 216 1.08 10.56 4.27
C PHE A 216 2.40 9.85 4.57
N PRO A 217 3.48 10.15 3.83
CA PRO A 217 4.81 9.76 4.26
C PRO A 217 5.16 10.49 5.56
N ASP A 218 5.83 9.80 6.47
CA ASP A 218 6.37 10.39 7.68
C ASP A 218 7.82 10.82 7.44
N ASP A 219 8.04 12.13 7.32
CA ASP A 219 9.37 12.71 7.06
C ASP A 219 10.35 12.46 8.22
N ALA A 220 9.86 12.12 9.42
CA ALA A 220 10.68 11.87 10.60
C ALA A 220 11.35 10.48 10.58
N SER A 221 10.83 9.54 9.79
CA SER A 221 11.37 8.19 9.69
C SER A 221 11.16 7.63 8.27
N SER A 222 12.27 7.33 7.59
CA SER A 222 12.21 6.78 6.24
C SER A 222 11.44 5.45 6.23
N GLY A 223 10.31 5.43 5.51
CA GLY A 223 9.44 4.27 5.39
C GLY A 223 8.36 4.13 6.46
N SER A 224 8.18 5.12 7.36
CA SER A 224 6.93 5.20 8.14
C SER A 224 5.87 6.01 7.40
N TYR A 225 4.63 5.71 7.72
CA TYR A 225 3.45 6.36 7.17
C TYR A 225 2.53 6.80 8.30
N ILE A 226 1.88 7.94 8.10
CA ILE A 226 0.81 8.44 8.96
C ILE A 226 -0.50 8.23 8.21
N THR A 227 -1.46 7.56 8.86
CA THR A 227 -2.79 7.36 8.29
C THR A 227 -3.79 8.22 9.04
N VAL A 228 -4.37 9.20 8.35
CA VAL A 228 -5.44 10.02 8.92
C VAL A 228 -6.77 9.40 8.53
N LEU A 229 -7.56 9.01 9.53
CA LEU A 229 -8.88 8.43 9.37
C LEU A 229 -9.94 9.43 9.78
N ILE A 230 -10.89 9.68 8.87
CA ILE A 230 -12.16 10.35 9.17
C ILE A 230 -13.21 9.26 9.36
N HIS A 231 -13.78 9.20 10.56
CA HIS A 231 -14.82 8.22 10.92
C HIS A 231 -15.99 8.89 11.62
N LYS A 232 -17.14 8.21 11.70
CA LYS A 232 -18.28 8.72 12.44
C LYS A 232 -17.98 8.86 13.94
N PRO A 233 -18.55 9.88 14.60
CA PRO A 233 -19.45 10.91 14.08
C PRO A 233 -18.73 12.17 13.55
N TYR A 234 -17.81 12.02 12.59
CA TYR A 234 -16.94 13.06 12.00
C TYR A 234 -15.74 13.44 12.88
N GLU A 235 -15.15 12.42 13.48
CA GLU A 235 -13.92 12.52 14.27
C GLU A 235 -12.69 12.15 13.44
N LEU A 236 -11.53 12.59 13.93
CA LEU A 236 -10.21 12.29 13.36
C LEU A 236 -9.44 11.32 14.26
N SER A 237 -8.98 10.22 13.67
CA SER A 237 -8.00 9.31 14.28
C SER A 237 -6.70 9.31 13.48
N PHE A 238 -5.56 9.16 14.16
CA PHE A 238 -4.21 9.31 13.59
C PHE A 238 -3.32 8.11 13.86
#